data_AF-A0AAN6Y5L3-F1
#
_entry.id   AF-A0AAN6Y5L3-F1
#
_cell.length_a   1.000
_cell.length_b   1.000
_cell.length_c   1.000
_cell.angle_alpha   90.00
_cell.angle_beta   90.00
_cell.angle_gamma   90.00
#
_symmetry.space_group_name_H-M   'P 1'
#
loop_
_entity.id
_entity.type
_entity.pdbx_description
1 polymer ?
#
loop_
_entity_poly.entity_id
_entity_poly.type
_entity_poly.pdbx_seq_one_letter_code
_entity_poly.pdbx_strand_id
1 'polypeptide(L)'
;MAAILENHTLLGAQRGLLMRAIYGQVISIKLQDKGDDICQQAVQIIQDLSEHIVKDHDGCGLIVAFNPKLWGRWKGREIPISTKVLGNSNKKFALTWGDVLIYVKASRHKHADKILEPFMPRLKALSCEMDAVEVGKRPDARIMGGRYLDSITNPNDPISLTEDILIGGDARYRGSCFGFTQKFLFDWPGIASQTADSQDEMIGRNPDGAALPQHAVHSHVHRAHSRDSNGDQRKLLRQALPFGSAGKHAGRELGLMFVAFCNDQQRFEDILKHLIGDQIERPVDKLMTVVHGIAGSYWYVPSAAELGIASVSGPEHVYEDPHWQVASPNGYMFYNSQDYLHKMAGPDYVGRDPPSPRLLSLMARTFSHWRDSWMRRQAFPRLPHLETLIHHAAERDSIMRAPVPIRKGKANLFTLASLLSHPSNEIARVNGLLRIDAKELLVGLIPDFTLGRGKEVVPYLNKTVDQRLSQRMVGHGTCGARL
;
A
#
# COMPACT_ATOMS: atom_id res chain seq x y z
N MET A 1 -6.93 -11.96 -18.92
CA MET A 1 -5.97 -12.51 -19.90
C MET A 1 -5.21 -11.39 -20.61
N ALA A 2 -5.84 -10.52 -21.41
CA ALA A 2 -5.10 -9.50 -22.20
C ALA A 2 -4.18 -8.56 -21.38
N ALA A 3 -4.66 -7.84 -20.35
CA ALA A 3 -3.78 -6.84 -19.71
C ALA A 3 -2.69 -7.38 -18.79
N ILE A 4 -2.81 -8.61 -18.26
CA ILE A 4 -1.68 -9.24 -17.54
C ILE A 4 -0.61 -9.67 -18.55
N LEU A 5 -1.04 -10.17 -19.72
CA LEU A 5 -0.14 -10.60 -20.80
C LEU A 5 0.50 -9.41 -21.55
N GLU A 6 -0.12 -8.23 -21.54
CA GLU A 6 0.45 -7.00 -22.10
C GLU A 6 1.29 -6.21 -21.10
N ASN A 7 1.16 -6.49 -19.80
CA ASN A 7 1.93 -5.80 -18.77
C ASN A 7 3.29 -6.48 -18.55
N HIS A 8 4.27 -6.06 -19.35
CA HIS A 8 5.64 -6.55 -19.26
C HIS A 8 6.29 -6.41 -17.88
N THR A 9 5.80 -5.51 -17.02
CA THR A 9 6.32 -5.37 -15.66
C THR A 9 5.87 -6.52 -14.77
N LEU A 10 4.59 -6.91 -14.84
CA LEU A 10 4.08 -8.08 -14.12
C LEU A 10 4.78 -9.36 -14.58
N LEU A 11 4.94 -9.53 -15.91
CA LEU A 11 5.60 -10.70 -16.48
C LEU A 11 7.09 -10.82 -16.15
N GLY A 12 7.72 -9.72 -15.70
CA GLY A 12 9.10 -9.74 -15.23
C GLY A 12 9.26 -10.17 -13.77
N ALA A 13 8.17 -10.22 -13.01
CA ALA A 13 8.21 -10.61 -11.60
C ALA A 13 8.44 -12.12 -11.44
N GLN A 14 9.07 -12.50 -10.33
CA GLN A 14 9.25 -13.91 -9.97
C GLN A 14 7.89 -14.58 -9.77
N ARG A 15 7.72 -15.82 -10.27
CA ARG A 15 6.45 -16.56 -10.28
C ARG A 15 5.71 -16.53 -8.93
N GLY A 16 6.43 -16.70 -7.82
CA GLY A 16 5.83 -16.76 -6.49
C GLY A 16 5.42 -15.41 -5.90
N LEU A 17 5.90 -14.28 -6.42
CA LEU A 17 5.78 -12.97 -5.78
C LEU A 17 4.31 -12.56 -5.57
N LEU A 18 3.52 -12.67 -6.64
CA LEU A 18 2.13 -12.22 -6.72
C LEU A 18 1.10 -13.29 -6.35
N MET A 19 1.56 -14.53 -6.11
CA MET A 19 0.70 -15.64 -5.71
C MET A 19 0.17 -15.49 -4.29
N ARG A 20 -0.99 -16.10 -4.01
CA ARG A 20 -1.55 -16.14 -2.66
C ARG A 20 -0.62 -16.94 -1.75
N ALA A 21 -0.28 -16.35 -0.62
CA ALA A 21 0.44 -17.05 0.43
C ALA A 21 -0.57 -17.70 1.40
N ILE A 22 -0.83 -19.00 1.23
CA ILE A 22 -1.59 -19.79 2.20
C ILE A 22 -0.62 -20.55 3.10
N TYR A 23 0.25 -21.37 2.53
CA TYR A 23 1.30 -22.07 3.25
C TYR A 23 2.64 -21.83 2.57
N GLY A 24 3.72 -22.00 3.33
CA GLY A 24 5.05 -21.92 2.78
C GLY A 24 6.15 -22.14 3.81
N GLN A 25 7.39 -21.97 3.35
CA GLN A 25 8.56 -21.98 4.19
C GLN A 25 9.44 -20.80 3.81
N VAL A 26 9.76 -19.96 4.80
CA VAL A 26 10.64 -18.80 4.67
C VAL A 26 11.99 -19.18 5.26
N ILE A 27 13.03 -19.13 4.45
CA ILE A 27 14.39 -19.49 4.83
C ILE A 27 15.27 -18.25 4.67
N SER A 28 15.90 -17.81 5.75
CA SER A 28 16.99 -16.84 5.73
C SER A 28 18.32 -17.56 5.85
N ILE A 29 19.22 -17.30 4.91
CA ILE A 29 20.56 -17.89 4.86
C ILE A 29 21.60 -16.78 5.05
N LYS A 30 22.50 -16.97 5.99
CA LYS A 30 23.75 -16.22 6.09
C LYS A 30 24.84 -17.05 5.43
N LEU A 31 25.51 -16.49 4.42
CA LEU A 31 26.45 -17.25 3.61
C LEU A 31 27.78 -17.43 4.36
N GLN A 32 28.46 -18.55 4.13
CA GLN A 32 29.78 -18.82 4.70
C GLN A 32 30.88 -17.92 4.12
N ASP A 33 30.75 -17.58 2.83
CA ASP A 33 31.58 -16.61 2.12
C ASP A 33 30.69 -15.82 1.15
N LYS A 34 31.19 -14.68 0.67
CA LYS A 34 30.46 -13.76 -0.19
C LYS A 34 31.18 -13.53 -1.53
N GLY A 35 32.15 -14.35 -1.89
CA GLY A 35 32.83 -14.30 -3.18
C GLY A 35 31.92 -14.62 -4.37
N ASP A 36 32.46 -14.46 -5.57
CA ASP A 36 31.71 -14.67 -6.82
C ASP A 36 31.40 -16.15 -7.07
N ASP A 37 32.25 -17.07 -6.61
CA ASP A 37 32.00 -18.52 -6.70
C ASP A 37 30.75 -18.93 -5.91
N ILE A 38 30.55 -18.37 -4.71
CA ILE A 38 29.34 -18.59 -3.91
C ILE A 38 28.12 -17.99 -4.59
N CYS A 39 28.26 -16.82 -5.23
CA CYS A 39 27.18 -16.23 -6.03
C CYS A 39 26.69 -17.22 -7.11
N GLN A 40 27.62 -17.78 -7.89
CA GLN A 40 27.30 -18.73 -8.95
C GLN A 40 26.63 -20.00 -8.39
N GLN A 41 27.16 -20.57 -7.31
CA GLN A 41 26.57 -21.75 -6.67
C GLN A 41 25.17 -21.48 -6.12
N ALA A 42 24.97 -20.35 -5.43
CA ALA A 42 23.68 -19.97 -4.88
C ALA A 42 22.65 -19.79 -6.01
N VAL A 43 23.00 -19.03 -7.05
CA VAL A 43 22.14 -18.81 -8.22
C VAL A 43 21.79 -20.13 -8.91
N GLN A 44 22.75 -21.04 -9.08
CA GLN A 44 22.48 -22.35 -9.69
C GLN A 44 21.47 -23.17 -8.86
N ILE A 45 21.64 -23.24 -7.54
CA ILE A 45 20.68 -23.96 -6.66
C ILE A 45 19.27 -23.34 -6.78
N ILE A 46 19.19 -22.02 -6.85
CA ILE A 46 17.93 -21.29 -6.99
C ILE A 46 17.26 -21.58 -8.35
N GLN A 47 18.05 -21.62 -9.43
CA GLN A 47 17.56 -21.97 -10.75
C GLN A 47 17.04 -23.40 -10.80
N ASP A 48 17.81 -24.37 -10.28
CA ASP A 48 17.39 -25.76 -10.18
C ASP A 48 16.09 -25.91 -9.35
N LEU A 49 15.97 -25.18 -8.24
CA LEU A 49 14.77 -25.16 -7.41
C LEU A 49 13.56 -24.58 -8.16
N SER A 50 13.77 -23.49 -8.91
CA SER A 50 12.73 -22.89 -9.74
C SER A 50 12.25 -23.87 -10.81
N GLU A 51 13.17 -24.55 -11.51
CA GLU A 51 12.85 -25.53 -12.54
C GLU A 51 12.07 -26.72 -11.95
N HIS A 52 12.51 -27.22 -10.79
CA HIS A 52 11.81 -28.29 -10.08
C HIS A 52 10.37 -27.91 -9.72
N ILE A 53 10.15 -26.69 -9.20
CA ILE A 53 8.81 -26.19 -8.89
C ILE A 53 7.95 -26.10 -10.16
N VAL A 54 8.51 -25.59 -11.26
CA VAL A 54 7.77 -25.44 -12.52
C VAL A 54 7.38 -26.77 -13.13
N LYS A 55 8.27 -27.76 -13.06
CA LYS A 55 8.06 -29.06 -13.68
C LYS A 55 7.10 -29.95 -12.91
N ASP A 56 7.24 -29.99 -11.59
CA ASP A 56 6.63 -31.04 -10.76
C ASP A 56 5.61 -30.52 -9.73
N HIS A 57 5.53 -29.19 -9.52
CA HIS A 57 4.76 -28.58 -8.44
C HIS A 57 3.91 -27.40 -8.91
N ASP A 58 2.95 -27.68 -9.79
CA ASP A 58 2.02 -26.65 -10.25
C ASP A 58 1.22 -26.01 -9.10
N GLY A 59 0.94 -24.71 -9.22
CA GLY A 59 0.32 -23.91 -8.16
C GLY A 59 1.23 -23.57 -6.96
N CYS A 60 2.51 -23.95 -7.00
CA CYS A 60 3.53 -23.50 -6.03
C CYS A 60 4.35 -22.33 -6.61
N GLY A 61 4.95 -21.55 -5.71
CA GLY A 61 5.68 -20.34 -6.08
C GLY A 61 7.01 -20.21 -5.36
N LEU A 62 7.98 -19.60 -6.03
CA LEU A 62 9.28 -19.26 -5.46
C LEU A 62 9.47 -17.74 -5.46
N ILE A 63 9.94 -17.22 -4.33
CA ILE A 63 10.46 -15.87 -4.19
C ILE A 63 11.87 -15.98 -3.62
N VAL A 64 12.83 -15.31 -4.27
CA VAL A 64 14.21 -15.21 -3.82
C VAL A 64 14.61 -13.75 -3.74
N ALA A 65 15.20 -13.39 -2.61
CA ALA A 65 15.67 -12.04 -2.36
C ALA A 65 17.07 -12.09 -1.75
N PHE A 66 17.80 -10.99 -1.89
CA PHE A 66 19.19 -10.88 -1.45
C PHE A 66 19.38 -9.63 -0.63
N ASN A 67 20.39 -9.64 0.24
CA ASN A 67 20.89 -8.42 0.85
C ASN A 67 21.26 -7.42 -0.27
N PRO A 68 20.67 -6.21 -0.30
CA PRO A 68 20.84 -5.29 -1.42
C PRO A 68 22.29 -4.92 -1.74
N LYS A 69 23.12 -4.73 -0.70
CA LYS A 69 24.53 -4.39 -0.87
C LYS A 69 25.33 -5.56 -1.45
N LEU A 70 25.03 -6.78 -0.98
CA LEU A 70 25.69 -7.98 -1.47
C LEU A 70 25.34 -8.25 -2.95
N TRP A 71 24.06 -8.24 -3.29
CA TRP A 71 23.61 -8.45 -4.66
C TRP A 71 24.14 -7.37 -5.61
N GLY A 72 24.11 -6.11 -5.15
CA GLY A 72 24.69 -5.00 -5.88
C GLY A 72 26.17 -5.24 -6.21
N ARG A 73 26.98 -5.66 -5.22
CA ARG A 73 28.38 -6.00 -5.44
C ARG A 73 28.57 -7.11 -6.48
N TRP A 74 27.84 -8.22 -6.35
CA TRP A 74 27.92 -9.33 -7.32
C TRP A 74 27.49 -8.95 -8.74
N LYS A 75 26.66 -7.93 -8.90
CA LYS A 75 26.20 -7.44 -10.21
C LYS A 75 26.88 -6.15 -10.65
N GLY A 76 27.90 -5.68 -9.93
CA GLY A 76 28.62 -4.45 -10.26
C GLY A 76 27.75 -3.19 -10.28
N ARG A 77 26.74 -3.11 -9.41
CA ARG A 77 25.82 -1.97 -9.32
C ARG A 77 25.49 -1.59 -7.87
N GLU A 78 25.16 -0.34 -7.63
CA GLU A 78 24.67 0.08 -6.32
C GLU A 78 23.16 -0.15 -6.20
N ILE A 79 22.73 -0.70 -5.07
CA ILE A 79 21.31 -0.84 -4.72
C ILE A 79 21.12 -0.16 -3.35
N PRO A 80 20.74 1.13 -3.35
CA PRO A 80 20.69 1.92 -2.13
C PRO A 80 19.52 1.46 -1.25
N ILE A 81 19.78 1.35 0.06
CA ILE A 81 18.77 1.11 1.09
C ILE A 81 19.06 1.94 2.33
N SER A 82 18.00 2.34 3.03
CA SER A 82 18.07 2.88 4.38
C SER A 82 17.80 1.76 5.40
N THR A 83 18.65 1.66 6.41
CA THR A 83 18.47 0.75 7.55
C THR A 83 18.31 1.51 8.87
N LYS A 84 17.94 2.79 8.82
CA LYS A 84 17.96 3.68 10.00
C LYS A 84 17.03 3.17 11.09
N VAL A 85 15.82 2.71 10.76
CA VAL A 85 14.87 2.27 11.80
C VAL A 85 15.29 0.95 12.43
N LEU A 86 15.56 -0.08 11.61
CA LEU A 86 15.93 -1.40 12.12
C LEU A 86 17.34 -1.41 12.76
N GLY A 87 18.25 -0.58 12.27
CA GLY A 87 19.62 -0.47 12.77
C GLY A 87 19.77 0.35 14.05
N ASN A 88 18.73 1.09 14.47
CA ASN A 88 18.77 1.92 15.68
C ASN A 88 18.49 1.14 16.98
N SER A 89 18.63 -0.19 16.97
CA SER A 89 18.46 -1.07 18.14
C SER A 89 17.20 -0.78 18.97
N ASN A 90 16.10 -0.36 18.33
CA ASN A 90 14.84 -0.21 19.03
C ASN A 90 14.36 -1.61 19.45
N LYS A 91 13.84 -1.77 20.67
CA LYS A 91 13.44 -3.09 21.21
C LYS A 91 12.22 -3.72 20.49
N LYS A 92 11.71 -3.09 19.43
CA LYS A 92 10.49 -3.49 18.72
C LYS A 92 10.77 -4.26 17.44
N PHE A 93 11.92 -4.03 16.80
CA PHE A 93 12.30 -4.68 15.56
C PHE A 93 13.73 -5.22 15.62
N ALA A 94 13.98 -6.25 14.81
CA ALA A 94 15.30 -6.83 14.66
C ALA A 94 15.84 -6.67 13.23
N LEU A 95 17.16 -6.52 13.12
CA LEU A 95 17.94 -6.55 11.88
C LEU A 95 19.00 -7.66 11.99
N THR A 96 18.57 -8.91 11.93
CA THR A 96 19.42 -10.07 12.21
C THR A 96 19.45 -11.11 11.09
N TRP A 97 18.50 -11.06 10.15
CA TRP A 97 18.47 -11.99 9.03
C TRP A 97 19.55 -11.68 7.98
N GLY A 98 19.94 -12.73 7.26
CA GLY A 98 21.23 -12.85 6.59
C GLY A 98 21.31 -12.24 5.19
N ASP A 99 21.90 -13.02 4.29
CA ASP A 99 22.36 -12.60 2.97
C ASP A 99 21.38 -13.00 1.85
N VAL A 100 20.69 -14.13 1.99
CA VAL A 100 19.72 -14.65 1.02
C VAL A 100 18.43 -15.04 1.72
N LEU A 101 17.31 -14.66 1.11
CA LEU A 101 15.96 -15.09 1.49
C LEU A 101 15.42 -16.01 0.41
N ILE A 102 15.01 -17.22 0.79
CA ILE A 102 14.24 -18.14 -0.05
C ILE A 102 12.86 -18.29 0.57
N TYR A 103 11.83 -18.05 -0.21
CA TYR A 103 10.46 -18.21 0.22
C TYR A 103 9.67 -19.04 -0.78
N VAL A 104 9.38 -20.27 -0.38
CA VAL A 104 8.56 -21.21 -1.14
C VAL A 104 7.12 -21.12 -0.65
N LYS A 105 6.19 -20.90 -1.58
CA LYS A 105 4.75 -20.96 -1.37
C LYS A 105 4.21 -22.29 -1.88
N ALA A 106 3.34 -22.92 -1.10
CA ALA A 106 2.75 -24.19 -1.44
C ALA A 106 1.30 -24.30 -0.94
N SER A 107 0.61 -25.35 -1.38
CA SER A 107 -0.78 -25.65 -0.98
C SER A 107 -0.92 -26.19 0.45
N ARG A 108 0.17 -26.65 1.07
CA ARG A 108 0.23 -27.19 2.45
C ARG A 108 1.68 -27.27 2.95
N HIS A 109 1.90 -27.27 4.26
CA HIS A 109 3.23 -27.38 4.88
C HIS A 109 4.08 -28.53 4.32
N LYS A 110 3.56 -29.77 4.38
CA LYS A 110 4.25 -30.97 3.86
C LYS A 110 4.62 -30.89 2.39
N HIS A 111 3.97 -30.04 1.60
CA HIS A 111 4.30 -29.86 0.19
C HIS A 111 5.49 -28.92 0.03
N ALA A 112 5.57 -27.85 0.81
CA ALA A 112 6.75 -26.99 0.85
C ALA A 112 8.00 -27.77 1.30
N ASP A 113 7.87 -28.64 2.31
CA ASP A 113 8.99 -29.47 2.78
C ASP A 113 9.51 -30.39 1.67
N LYS A 114 8.61 -31.07 0.95
CA LYS A 114 8.97 -31.94 -0.17
C LYS A 114 9.69 -31.22 -1.30
N ILE A 115 9.30 -29.98 -1.59
CA ILE A 115 9.93 -29.15 -2.61
C ILE A 115 11.37 -28.81 -2.20
N LEU A 116 11.60 -28.52 -0.92
CA LEU A 116 12.88 -28.03 -0.41
C LEU A 116 13.84 -29.17 -0.03
N GLU A 117 13.32 -30.33 0.39
CA GLU A 117 14.09 -31.48 0.87
C GLU A 117 15.30 -31.85 -0.01
N PRO A 118 15.20 -31.94 -1.36
CA PRO A 118 16.34 -32.26 -2.21
C PRO A 118 17.44 -31.19 -2.23
N PHE A 119 17.08 -29.93 -1.93
CA PHE A 119 17.97 -28.77 -2.03
C PHE A 119 18.59 -28.39 -0.68
N MET A 120 17.97 -28.79 0.44
CA MET A 120 18.45 -28.48 1.79
C MET A 120 19.93 -28.82 2.04
N PRO A 121 20.49 -29.96 1.57
CA PRO A 121 21.92 -30.23 1.75
C PRO A 121 22.81 -29.20 1.06
N ARG A 122 22.48 -28.80 -0.17
CA ARG A 122 23.23 -27.79 -0.95
C ARG A 122 23.11 -26.40 -0.32
N LEU A 123 21.91 -26.04 0.14
CA LEU A 123 21.67 -24.77 0.85
C LEU A 123 22.45 -24.70 2.16
N LYS A 124 22.45 -25.80 2.95
CA LYS A 124 23.23 -25.90 4.19
C LYS A 124 24.73 -25.76 3.94
N ALA A 125 25.24 -26.36 2.87
CA ALA A 125 26.65 -26.28 2.50
C ALA A 125 27.12 -24.86 2.14
N LEU A 126 26.20 -23.97 1.71
CA LEU A 126 26.52 -22.55 1.46
C LEU A 126 26.35 -21.67 2.71
N SER A 127 25.68 -22.17 3.74
CA SER A 127 25.28 -21.39 4.91
C SER A 127 26.25 -21.55 6.07
N CYS A 128 26.55 -20.45 6.76
CA CYS A 128 27.08 -20.51 8.13
C CYS A 128 25.95 -20.48 9.18
N GLU A 129 24.81 -19.87 8.85
CA GLU A 129 23.63 -19.81 9.68
C GLU A 129 22.39 -19.86 8.78
N MET A 130 21.37 -20.58 9.21
CA MET A 130 20.11 -20.73 8.47
C MET A 130 18.92 -20.78 9.43
N ASP A 131 17.98 -19.85 9.28
CA ASP A 131 16.69 -19.84 9.99
C ASP A 131 15.60 -20.23 8.99
N ALA A 132 14.95 -21.37 9.23
CA ALA A 132 13.83 -21.86 8.42
C ALA A 132 12.54 -21.79 9.24
N VAL A 133 11.56 -21.05 8.72
CA VAL A 133 10.27 -20.81 9.37
C VAL A 133 9.17 -21.40 8.50
N GLU A 134 8.53 -22.44 9.00
CA GLU A 134 7.27 -22.94 8.44
C GLU A 134 6.14 -21.96 8.77
N VAL A 135 5.41 -21.54 7.74
CA VAL A 135 4.39 -20.51 7.85
C VAL A 135 3.09 -20.97 7.21
N GLY A 136 1.97 -20.60 7.81
CA GLY A 136 0.65 -21.09 7.40
C GLY A 136 -0.46 -20.17 7.84
N LYS A 137 -1.33 -19.81 6.90
CA LYS A 137 -2.54 -19.02 7.12
C LYS A 137 -3.75 -19.93 7.15
N ARG A 138 -4.75 -19.54 7.93
CA ARG A 138 -6.04 -20.21 7.95
C ARG A 138 -6.76 -20.05 6.59
N PRO A 139 -7.62 -21.00 6.19
CA PRO A 139 -8.39 -20.88 4.94
C PRO A 139 -9.25 -19.63 4.88
N ASP A 140 -9.77 -19.17 6.02
CA ASP A 140 -10.56 -17.94 6.20
C ASP A 140 -9.71 -16.66 6.18
N ALA A 141 -8.40 -16.76 5.92
CA ALA A 141 -7.45 -15.66 5.91
C ALA A 141 -7.33 -14.86 7.23
N ARG A 142 -7.80 -15.43 8.35
CA ARG A 142 -7.71 -14.77 9.66
C ARG A 142 -6.39 -15.08 10.37
N ILE A 143 -5.92 -14.11 11.14
CA ILE A 143 -4.72 -14.16 11.99
C ILE A 143 -5.09 -13.78 13.44
N MET A 144 -4.11 -13.79 14.34
CA MET A 144 -4.27 -13.49 15.75
C MET A 144 -5.34 -14.38 16.38
N GLY A 145 -5.14 -15.69 16.25
CA GLY A 145 -6.06 -16.70 16.78
C GLY A 145 -7.37 -16.80 16.01
N GLY A 146 -7.33 -16.46 14.73
CA GLY A 146 -8.49 -16.49 13.85
C GLY A 146 -9.48 -15.35 14.07
N ARG A 147 -9.07 -14.25 14.73
CA ARG A 147 -9.95 -13.11 14.99
C ARG A 147 -10.00 -12.12 13.82
N TYR A 148 -8.87 -11.68 13.29
CA TYR A 148 -8.82 -10.57 12.33
C TYR A 148 -8.48 -11.04 10.93
N LEU A 149 -9.19 -10.52 9.93
CA LEU A 149 -8.83 -10.67 8.52
C LEU A 149 -7.56 -9.86 8.23
N ASP A 150 -6.56 -10.51 7.63
CA ASP A 150 -5.39 -9.83 7.07
C ASP A 150 -5.52 -9.66 5.55
N SER A 151 -4.76 -8.72 4.98
CA SER A 151 -4.65 -8.42 3.54
C SER A 151 -5.79 -7.60 2.92
N ILE A 152 -6.73 -7.06 3.72
CA ILE A 152 -7.87 -6.20 3.26
C ILE A 152 -7.43 -4.93 2.50
N THR A 153 -6.18 -4.50 2.59
CA THR A 153 -5.70 -3.29 1.90
C THR A 153 -4.57 -3.57 0.91
N ASN A 154 -4.26 -4.84 0.66
CA ASN A 154 -3.28 -5.20 -0.35
C ASN A 154 -3.74 -4.73 -1.73
N PRO A 155 -2.80 -4.37 -2.62
CA PRO A 155 -3.13 -4.24 -4.04
C PRO A 155 -3.52 -5.60 -4.60
N ASN A 156 -4.62 -5.63 -5.36
CA ASN A 156 -5.18 -6.83 -5.96
C ASN A 156 -5.43 -6.67 -7.48
N ASP A 157 -5.15 -5.49 -8.03
CA ASP A 157 -5.35 -5.18 -9.43
C ASP A 157 -3.99 -5.02 -10.15
N PRO A 158 -3.89 -5.42 -11.45
CA PRO A 158 -2.65 -5.33 -12.22
C PRO A 158 -1.98 -3.96 -12.20
N ILE A 159 -2.76 -2.89 -12.13
CA ILE A 159 -2.28 -1.51 -12.16
C ILE A 159 -1.59 -1.17 -10.85
N SER A 160 -2.27 -1.34 -9.71
CA SER A 160 -1.67 -1.09 -8.38
C SER A 160 -0.46 -2.00 -8.13
N LEU A 161 -0.50 -3.27 -8.56
CA LEU A 161 0.64 -4.17 -8.43
C LEU A 161 1.86 -3.64 -9.21
N THR A 162 1.65 -3.16 -10.42
CA THR A 162 2.72 -2.59 -11.24
C THR A 162 3.26 -1.28 -10.66
N GLU A 163 2.38 -0.40 -10.20
CA GLU A 163 2.70 0.97 -9.82
C GLU A 163 3.26 1.13 -8.39
N ASP A 164 2.86 0.25 -7.48
CA ASP A 164 3.29 0.32 -6.08
C ASP A 164 4.24 -0.81 -5.69
N ILE A 165 4.21 -1.95 -6.38
CA ILE A 165 4.95 -3.15 -5.95
C ILE A 165 6.19 -3.40 -6.79
N LEU A 166 6.10 -3.24 -8.10
CA LEU A 166 7.19 -3.59 -9.02
C LEU A 166 7.95 -2.37 -9.52
N ILE A 167 9.24 -2.56 -9.77
CA ILE A 167 10.11 -1.59 -10.42
C ILE A 167 9.92 -1.74 -11.94
N GLY A 168 9.46 -0.66 -12.57
CA GLY A 168 9.40 -0.52 -14.02
C GLY A 168 10.66 0.11 -14.60
N GLY A 169 10.71 0.28 -15.94
CA GLY A 169 11.80 0.96 -16.63
C GLY A 169 12.69 0.02 -17.44
N ASP A 170 14.00 -0.01 -17.11
CA ASP A 170 15.01 -0.85 -17.77
C ASP A 170 14.52 -2.29 -17.84
N ALA A 171 14.49 -2.84 -19.06
CA ALA A 171 13.99 -4.19 -19.33
C ALA A 171 14.72 -5.26 -18.49
N ARG A 172 15.97 -5.03 -18.09
CA ARG A 172 16.75 -5.98 -17.28
C ARG A 172 16.22 -6.12 -15.85
N TYR A 173 15.73 -5.04 -15.25
CA TYR A 173 15.27 -5.02 -13.85
C TYR A 173 13.76 -4.99 -13.73
N ARG A 174 13.06 -4.90 -14.86
CA ARG A 174 11.60 -4.86 -14.92
C ARG A 174 10.99 -6.05 -14.16
N GLY A 175 10.15 -5.75 -13.17
CA GLY A 175 9.53 -6.75 -12.30
C GLY A 175 10.32 -7.09 -11.03
N SER A 176 11.47 -6.44 -10.79
CA SER A 176 12.15 -6.47 -9.49
C SER A 176 11.39 -5.63 -8.45
N CYS A 177 11.69 -5.81 -7.18
CA CYS A 177 11.16 -4.98 -6.10
C CYS A 177 12.05 -5.00 -4.86
N PHE A 178 11.64 -4.29 -3.81
CA PHE A 178 12.21 -4.42 -2.48
C PHE A 178 11.31 -5.28 -1.60
N GLY A 179 11.93 -6.01 -0.69
CA GLY A 179 11.27 -6.84 0.31
C GLY A 179 11.60 -6.37 1.72
N PHE A 180 10.67 -6.61 2.64
CA PHE A 180 10.87 -6.45 4.07
C PHE A 180 10.31 -7.67 4.80
N THR A 181 11.08 -8.18 5.75
CA THR A 181 10.67 -9.33 6.57
C THR A 181 10.85 -9.04 8.04
N GLN A 182 9.89 -9.44 8.86
CA GLN A 182 10.01 -9.41 10.31
C GLN A 182 9.23 -10.56 10.94
N LYS A 183 9.91 -11.37 11.75
CA LYS A 183 9.36 -12.45 12.55
C LYS A 183 8.95 -11.88 13.90
N PHE A 184 7.64 -11.79 14.13
CA PHE A 184 7.06 -11.24 15.36
C PHE A 184 6.62 -12.37 16.29
N LEU A 185 6.86 -12.23 17.59
CA LEU A 185 6.22 -13.02 18.63
C LEU A 185 5.01 -12.28 19.20
N PHE A 186 3.98 -13.02 19.59
CA PHE A 186 2.79 -12.47 20.25
C PHE A 186 2.88 -12.59 21.77
N ASP A 187 2.51 -11.50 22.45
CA ASP A 187 2.22 -11.51 23.89
C ASP A 187 0.75 -11.89 24.13
N TRP A 188 0.48 -13.19 24.11
CA TRP A 188 -0.87 -13.71 24.36
C TRP A 188 -1.46 -13.33 25.72
N PRO A 189 -0.72 -13.34 26.84
CA PRO A 189 -1.19 -12.79 28.11
C PRO A 189 -1.63 -11.34 27.99
N GLY A 190 -0.81 -10.49 27.37
CA GLY A 190 -1.15 -9.09 27.11
C GLY A 190 -2.40 -8.93 26.25
N ILE A 191 -2.50 -9.68 25.15
CA ILE A 191 -3.68 -9.68 24.26
C ILE A 191 -4.94 -10.14 25.01
N ALA A 192 -4.85 -11.23 25.79
CA ALA A 192 -5.98 -11.81 26.50
C ALA A 192 -6.51 -10.91 27.63
N SER A 193 -5.69 -9.99 28.15
CA SER A 193 -6.11 -9.00 29.15
C SER A 193 -6.95 -7.85 28.56
N GLN A 194 -6.94 -7.66 27.24
CA GLN A 194 -7.67 -6.60 26.57
C GLN A 194 -9.13 -6.99 26.30
N THR A 195 -10.04 -6.03 26.44
CA THR A 195 -11.44 -6.18 26.02
C THR A 195 -11.55 -6.31 24.49
N ALA A 196 -12.67 -6.83 23.99
CA ALA A 196 -12.90 -6.96 22.56
C ALA A 196 -12.80 -5.60 21.84
N ASP A 197 -13.41 -4.55 22.38
CA ASP A 197 -13.35 -3.20 21.82
C ASP A 197 -11.92 -2.64 21.80
N SER A 198 -11.12 -2.93 22.84
CA SER A 198 -9.72 -2.49 22.89
C SER A 198 -8.85 -3.18 21.85
N GLN A 199 -9.09 -4.46 21.55
CA GLN A 199 -8.39 -5.17 20.48
C GLN A 199 -8.80 -4.63 19.10
N ASP A 200 -10.09 -4.36 18.90
CA ASP A 200 -10.58 -3.80 17.64
C ASP A 200 -10.05 -2.37 17.42
N GLU A 201 -9.98 -1.56 18.48
CA GLU A 201 -9.35 -0.22 18.46
C GLU A 201 -7.84 -0.31 18.20
N MET A 202 -7.14 -1.29 18.78
CA MET A 202 -5.72 -1.53 18.54
C MET A 202 -5.44 -1.82 17.06
N ILE A 203 -6.28 -2.61 16.40
CA ILE A 203 -6.15 -2.86 14.95
C ILE A 203 -6.69 -1.68 14.13
N GLY A 204 -7.77 -1.05 14.57
CA GLY A 204 -8.54 -0.04 13.82
C GLY A 204 -9.65 -0.63 12.96
N ARG A 205 -9.96 -1.93 13.13
CA ARG A 205 -11.00 -2.66 12.40
C ARG A 205 -11.70 -3.66 13.33
N ASN A 206 -12.96 -3.92 13.06
CA ASN A 206 -13.66 -5.03 13.69
C ASN A 206 -13.20 -6.38 13.08
N PRO A 207 -13.57 -7.53 13.67
CA PRO A 207 -13.20 -8.85 13.17
C PRO A 207 -13.62 -9.09 11.71
N ASP A 208 -14.75 -8.54 11.27
CA ASP A 208 -15.24 -8.68 9.89
C ASP A 208 -14.52 -7.77 8.89
N GLY A 209 -13.54 -7.01 9.36
CA GLY A 209 -12.70 -6.16 8.54
C GLY A 209 -13.28 -4.78 8.27
N ALA A 210 -14.42 -4.41 8.85
CA ALA A 210 -14.94 -3.06 8.73
C ALA A 210 -14.05 -2.06 9.49
N ALA A 211 -13.76 -0.93 8.86
CA ALA A 211 -13.01 0.16 9.50
C ALA A 211 -13.83 0.77 10.64
N LEU A 212 -13.18 1.05 11.77
CA LEU A 212 -13.83 1.75 12.87
C LEU A 212 -13.97 3.24 12.52
N PRO A 213 -15.17 3.84 12.67
CA PRO A 213 -15.40 5.25 12.33
C PRO A 213 -14.75 6.23 13.32
N GLN A 214 -14.40 5.76 14.51
CA GLN A 214 -13.72 6.54 15.54
C GLN A 214 -12.23 6.62 15.17
N HIS A 215 -11.66 7.82 15.10
CA HIS A 215 -10.24 8.01 14.80
C HIS A 215 -9.37 7.52 15.99
N ALA A 216 -9.10 6.22 16.04
CA ALA A 216 -8.12 5.65 16.95
C ALA A 216 -6.72 5.98 16.41
N VAL A 217 -6.16 7.13 16.82
CA VAL A 217 -4.86 7.64 16.38
C VAL A 217 -3.70 6.67 16.67
N HIS A 218 -3.89 5.75 17.62
CA HIS A 218 -2.96 4.69 18.01
C HIS A 218 -3.16 3.36 17.25
N SER A 219 -4.21 3.24 16.44
CA SER A 219 -4.55 1.99 15.76
C SER A 219 -3.53 1.62 14.69
N HIS A 220 -3.26 0.32 14.54
CA HIS A 220 -2.30 -0.19 13.57
C HIS A 220 -2.59 0.29 12.14
N VAL A 221 -3.85 0.26 11.72
CA VAL A 221 -4.24 0.73 10.38
C VAL A 221 -3.93 2.22 10.18
N HIS A 222 -4.11 3.06 11.20
CA HIS A 222 -3.77 4.48 11.12
C HIS A 222 -2.25 4.71 11.14
N ARG A 223 -1.52 3.92 11.92
CA ARG A 223 -0.05 4.03 12.04
C ARG A 223 0.68 3.52 10.81
N ALA A 224 0.22 2.41 10.24
CA ALA A 224 0.76 1.85 9.00
C ALA A 224 0.42 2.71 7.76
N HIS A 225 -0.43 3.72 7.90
CA HIS A 225 -0.80 4.60 6.82
C HIS A 225 0.35 5.55 6.42
N SER A 226 0.74 5.50 5.15
CA SER A 226 1.79 6.34 4.57
C SER A 226 1.37 6.92 3.23
N ARG A 227 1.83 8.15 2.96
CA ARG A 227 1.63 8.90 1.72
C ARG A 227 2.96 9.39 1.19
N ASP A 228 3.07 9.51 -0.12
CA ASP A 228 4.20 10.20 -0.74
C ASP A 228 4.01 11.73 -0.75
N SER A 229 4.94 12.44 -1.39
CA SER A 229 4.92 13.89 -1.55
C SER A 229 3.72 14.41 -2.36
N ASN A 230 3.09 13.56 -3.18
CA ASN A 230 1.93 13.92 -4.00
C ASN A 230 0.61 13.68 -3.27
N GLY A 231 0.67 13.08 -2.08
CA GLY A 231 -0.49 12.71 -1.27
C GLY A 231 -1.11 11.37 -1.65
N ASP A 232 -0.50 10.63 -2.57
CA ASP A 232 -0.96 9.32 -3.01
C ASP A 232 -0.72 8.29 -1.89
N GLN A 233 -1.69 7.40 -1.64
CA GLN A 233 -1.42 6.25 -0.77
C GLN A 233 -0.52 5.28 -1.51
N ARG A 234 0.63 4.98 -0.93
CA ARG A 234 1.55 4.01 -1.53
C ARG A 234 1.37 2.66 -0.83
N LYS A 235 0.88 1.67 -1.58
CA LYS A 235 0.50 0.37 -1.01
C LYS A 235 1.71 -0.53 -0.76
N LEU A 236 1.55 -1.52 0.12
CA LEU A 236 2.45 -2.66 0.24
C LEU A 236 1.70 -3.91 -0.15
N LEU A 237 2.37 -4.86 -0.81
CA LEU A 237 1.88 -6.22 -0.95
C LEU A 237 2.33 -6.99 0.28
N ARG A 238 1.43 -7.16 1.26
CA ARG A 238 1.74 -7.74 2.57
C ARG A 238 1.28 -9.19 2.65
N GLN A 239 2.07 -10.02 3.29
CA GLN A 239 1.76 -11.41 3.58
C GLN A 239 2.08 -11.62 5.06
N ALA A 240 1.04 -11.64 5.87
CA ALA A 240 1.13 -11.90 7.30
C ALA A 240 0.81 -13.38 7.53
N LEU A 241 1.85 -14.16 7.87
CA LEU A 241 1.74 -15.62 7.91
C LEU A 241 2.02 -16.12 9.32
N PRO A 242 1.01 -16.67 10.00
CA PRO A 242 1.20 -17.28 11.31
C PRO A 242 2.24 -18.39 11.29
N PHE A 243 2.98 -18.54 12.40
CA PHE A 243 3.90 -19.66 12.61
C PHE A 243 3.81 -20.20 14.04
N GLY A 244 4.15 -21.49 14.19
CA GLY A 244 4.19 -22.18 15.47
C GLY A 244 2.83 -22.27 16.20
N SER A 245 2.86 -22.80 17.42
CA SER A 245 1.68 -22.87 18.29
C SER A 245 2.06 -22.50 19.73
N ALA A 246 1.25 -21.66 20.38
CA ALA A 246 1.47 -21.20 21.74
C ALA A 246 0.71 -22.09 22.74
N GLY A 247 1.41 -22.61 23.76
CA GLY A 247 0.79 -23.25 24.93
C GLY A 247 -0.04 -24.52 24.65
N LYS A 248 0.27 -25.28 23.60
CA LYS A 248 -0.50 -26.45 23.11
C LYS A 248 -1.95 -26.13 22.67
N HIS A 249 -2.35 -24.86 22.62
CA HIS A 249 -3.65 -24.47 22.10
C HIS A 249 -3.59 -24.38 20.57
N ALA A 250 -4.26 -25.30 19.88
CA ALA A 250 -4.29 -25.36 18.41
C ALA A 250 -4.84 -24.09 17.74
N GLY A 251 -5.51 -23.21 18.49
CA GLY A 251 -6.03 -21.94 18.01
C GLY A 251 -5.12 -20.72 18.22
N ARG A 252 -3.95 -20.85 18.85
CA ARG A 252 -3.04 -19.72 19.10
C ARG A 252 -1.70 -19.94 18.40
N GLU A 253 -1.39 -19.12 17.41
CA GLU A 253 -0.06 -19.08 16.79
C GLU A 253 1.01 -18.58 17.77
N LEU A 254 2.26 -19.02 17.63
CA LEU A 254 3.37 -18.49 18.43
C LEU A 254 3.67 -17.03 18.03
N GLY A 255 3.48 -16.73 16.75
CA GLY A 255 3.75 -15.41 16.21
C GLY A 255 3.39 -15.31 14.73
N LEU A 256 3.88 -14.23 14.12
CA LEU A 256 3.57 -13.83 12.75
C LEU A 256 4.85 -13.57 11.97
N MET A 257 5.01 -14.25 10.84
CA MET A 257 6.03 -13.93 9.85
C MET A 257 5.46 -12.89 8.89
N PHE A 258 5.89 -11.64 9.05
CA PHE A 258 5.50 -10.55 8.17
C PHE A 258 6.46 -10.48 6.98
N VAL A 259 5.93 -10.62 5.77
CA VAL A 259 6.67 -10.44 4.51
C VAL A 259 5.95 -9.37 3.71
N ALA A 260 6.65 -8.35 3.23
CA ALA A 260 6.06 -7.28 2.45
C ALA A 260 6.94 -6.88 1.27
N PHE A 261 6.30 -6.43 0.18
CA PHE A 261 6.97 -6.00 -1.04
C PHE A 261 6.51 -4.61 -1.47
N CYS A 262 7.42 -3.82 -2.03
CA CYS A 262 7.13 -2.56 -2.72
C CYS A 262 8.25 -2.15 -3.68
N ASN A 263 7.96 -1.20 -4.57
CA ASN A 263 8.94 -0.69 -5.54
C ASN A 263 9.86 0.40 -5.00
N ASP A 264 9.65 0.84 -3.76
CA ASP A 264 10.44 1.87 -3.09
C ASP A 264 10.70 1.46 -1.64
N GLN A 265 11.96 1.19 -1.29
CA GLN A 265 12.35 0.72 0.04
C GLN A 265 12.08 1.75 1.14
N GLN A 266 12.15 3.06 0.84
CA GLN A 266 11.98 4.11 1.85
C GLN A 266 10.58 4.07 2.47
N ARG A 267 9.59 3.53 1.74
CA ARG A 267 8.23 3.29 2.23
C ARG A 267 8.19 2.42 3.48
N PHE A 268 9.04 1.40 3.56
CA PHE A 268 9.12 0.56 4.77
C PHE A 268 9.63 1.37 5.96
N GLU A 269 10.71 2.12 5.77
CA GLU A 269 11.30 2.96 6.83
C GLU A 269 10.29 4.00 7.35
N ASP A 270 9.53 4.64 6.46
CA ASP A 270 8.54 5.64 6.86
C ASP A 270 7.39 5.01 7.64
N ILE A 271 6.90 3.84 7.20
CA ILE A 271 5.89 3.08 7.94
C ILE A 271 6.43 2.68 9.31
N LEU A 272 7.64 2.12 9.41
CA LEU A 272 8.20 1.68 10.69
C LEU A 272 8.45 2.84 11.65
N LYS A 273 8.86 4.03 11.17
CA LYS A 273 8.94 5.26 11.98
C LYS A 273 7.57 5.64 12.55
N HIS A 274 6.52 5.51 11.75
CA HIS A 274 5.16 5.72 12.24
C HIS A 274 4.77 4.67 13.29
N LEU A 275 5.18 3.41 13.15
CA LEU A 275 4.83 2.39 14.14
C LEU A 275 5.48 2.64 15.51
N ILE A 276 6.73 3.11 15.54
CA ILE A 276 7.47 3.39 16.80
C ILE A 276 7.17 4.76 17.41
N GLY A 277 6.36 5.58 16.75
CA GLY A 277 5.97 6.90 17.26
C GLY A 277 7.10 7.95 17.21
N ASP A 278 8.01 7.88 16.24
CA ASP A 278 9.15 8.80 16.09
C ASP A 278 8.77 10.21 15.56
N GLN A 279 7.48 10.53 15.51
CA GLN A 279 6.96 11.82 15.04
C GLN A 279 6.09 12.44 16.15
N ILE A 280 6.29 13.73 16.43
CA ILE A 280 5.67 14.46 17.55
C ILE A 280 4.13 14.31 17.57
N GLU A 281 3.49 14.40 16.41
CA GLU A 281 2.01 14.32 16.29
C GLU A 281 1.47 12.89 16.23
N ARG A 282 2.34 11.91 16.45
CA ARG A 282 2.15 10.57 15.91
C ARG A 282 2.55 9.54 16.98
N PRO A 283 1.64 9.16 17.88
CA PRO A 283 1.97 8.27 18.98
C PRO A 283 2.32 6.84 18.52
N VAL A 284 2.92 6.06 19.43
CA VAL A 284 3.28 4.66 19.19
C VAL A 284 2.04 3.83 18.81
N ASP A 285 2.23 2.89 17.88
CA ASP A 285 1.23 1.90 17.51
C ASP A 285 0.90 0.96 18.67
N LYS A 286 -0.39 0.84 19.01
CA LYS A 286 -0.87 -0.02 20.08
C LYS A 286 -0.60 -1.51 19.80
N LEU A 287 -0.56 -1.94 18.54
CA LEU A 287 -0.19 -3.33 18.21
C LEU A 287 1.25 -3.62 18.62
N MET A 288 2.16 -2.65 18.50
CA MET A 288 3.57 -2.79 18.88
C MET A 288 3.77 -2.99 20.39
N THR A 289 2.75 -2.81 21.24
CA THR A 289 2.85 -3.14 22.67
C THR A 289 2.72 -4.64 22.94
N VAL A 290 2.07 -5.39 22.04
CA VAL A 290 1.78 -6.83 22.20
C VAL A 290 2.47 -7.71 21.16
N VAL A 291 3.23 -7.13 20.23
CA VAL A 291 4.07 -7.88 19.27
C VAL A 291 5.52 -7.42 19.34
N HIS A 292 6.45 -8.36 19.20
CA HIS A 292 7.89 -8.09 19.31
C HIS A 292 8.65 -8.74 18.16
N GLY A 293 9.36 -7.94 17.36
CA GLY A 293 10.19 -8.42 16.25
C GLY A 293 11.48 -9.03 16.76
N ILE A 294 11.68 -10.32 16.49
CA ILE A 294 12.85 -11.08 16.94
C ILE A 294 13.87 -11.34 15.84
N ALA A 295 13.46 -11.31 14.57
CA ALA A 295 14.36 -11.49 13.45
C ALA A 295 13.80 -10.92 12.15
N GLY A 296 14.60 -10.22 11.37
CA GLY A 296 14.14 -9.53 10.16
C GLY A 296 15.26 -8.86 9.37
N SER A 297 14.92 -8.37 8.18
CA SER A 297 15.84 -7.65 7.30
C SER A 297 15.11 -6.95 6.15
N TYR A 298 15.86 -6.15 5.39
CA TYR A 298 15.46 -5.58 4.10
C TYR A 298 16.13 -6.35 2.96
N TRP A 299 15.41 -6.46 1.85
CA TRP A 299 15.81 -7.30 0.73
C TRP A 299 15.66 -6.56 -0.60
N TYR A 300 16.49 -6.93 -1.56
CA TYR A 300 16.25 -6.69 -2.97
C TYR A 300 15.78 -7.99 -3.60
N VAL A 301 14.66 -7.95 -4.30
CA VAL A 301 14.07 -9.09 -5.02
C VAL A 301 14.39 -8.86 -6.50
N PRO A 302 15.37 -9.59 -7.09
CA PRO A 302 15.69 -9.46 -8.51
C PRO A 302 14.49 -9.79 -9.40
N SER A 303 14.47 -9.26 -10.63
CA SER A 303 13.49 -9.72 -11.61
C SER A 303 13.75 -11.20 -11.95
N ALA A 304 12.74 -11.89 -12.47
CA ALA A 304 12.90 -13.27 -12.92
C ALA A 304 13.99 -13.40 -14.00
N ALA A 305 14.04 -12.42 -14.91
CA ALA A 305 15.08 -12.35 -15.95
C ALA A 305 16.49 -12.10 -15.38
N GLU A 306 16.61 -11.24 -14.35
CA GLU A 306 17.90 -10.96 -13.72
C GLU A 306 18.49 -12.18 -13.00
N LEU A 307 17.62 -13.03 -12.44
CA LEU A 307 18.02 -14.23 -11.71
C LEU A 307 18.03 -15.51 -12.58
N GLY A 308 17.42 -15.47 -13.76
CA GLY A 308 17.29 -16.62 -14.66
C GLY A 308 16.32 -17.67 -14.15
N ILE A 309 15.23 -17.27 -13.50
CA ILE A 309 14.20 -18.18 -12.96
C ILE A 309 12.85 -17.97 -13.64
N ALA A 310 11.88 -18.83 -13.32
CA ALA A 310 10.54 -18.72 -13.86
C ALA A 310 9.84 -17.44 -13.41
N SER A 311 9.25 -16.75 -14.38
CA SER A 311 8.48 -15.53 -14.16
C SER A 311 6.99 -15.80 -14.07
N VAL A 312 6.23 -14.76 -13.75
CA VAL A 312 4.78 -14.75 -13.92
C VAL A 312 4.45 -14.98 -15.40
N SER A 313 3.74 -16.07 -15.71
CA SER A 313 3.34 -16.43 -17.07
C SER A 313 1.87 -16.16 -17.40
N GLY A 314 1.04 -15.86 -16.39
CA GLY A 314 -0.41 -15.83 -16.54
C GLY A 314 -1.16 -15.41 -15.27
N PRO A 315 -2.48 -15.21 -15.37
CA PRO A 315 -3.34 -14.76 -14.27
C PRO A 315 -3.35 -15.71 -13.07
N GLU A 316 -3.13 -17.00 -13.26
CA GLU A 316 -3.04 -18.01 -12.21
C GLU A 316 -1.93 -17.73 -11.18
N HIS A 317 -0.93 -16.92 -11.56
CA HIS A 317 0.17 -16.51 -10.71
C HIS A 317 -0.07 -15.18 -9.98
N VAL A 318 -1.21 -14.53 -10.23
CA VAL A 318 -1.60 -13.27 -9.60
C VAL A 318 -2.83 -13.55 -8.73
N TYR A 319 -2.68 -13.41 -7.42
CA TYR A 319 -3.81 -13.60 -6.52
C TYR A 319 -4.78 -12.43 -6.57
N GLU A 320 -6.02 -12.75 -6.88
CA GLU A 320 -7.15 -11.84 -6.83
C GLU A 320 -8.04 -12.23 -5.66
N ASP A 321 -8.20 -11.30 -4.71
CA ASP A 321 -9.04 -11.58 -3.54
C ASP A 321 -10.53 -11.47 -3.89
N PRO A 322 -11.33 -12.52 -3.65
CA PRO A 322 -12.76 -12.51 -3.97
C PRO A 322 -13.56 -11.44 -3.22
N HIS A 323 -13.08 -10.92 -2.09
CA HIS A 323 -13.75 -9.87 -1.31
C HIS A 323 -14.03 -8.61 -2.15
N TRP A 324 -13.30 -8.42 -3.25
CA TRP A 324 -13.45 -7.26 -4.12
C TRP A 324 -14.46 -7.45 -5.23
N GLN A 325 -14.95 -8.65 -5.52
CA GLN A 325 -15.94 -8.89 -6.59
C GLN A 325 -17.36 -8.52 -6.11
N VAL A 326 -17.55 -7.25 -5.79
CA VAL A 326 -18.79 -6.71 -5.22
C VAL A 326 -19.31 -5.62 -6.15
N ALA A 327 -20.18 -6.04 -7.06
CA ALA A 327 -20.81 -5.20 -8.08
C ALA A 327 -22.33 -5.23 -7.96
N SER A 328 -22.97 -4.23 -8.56
CA SER A 328 -24.43 -4.22 -8.69
C SER A 328 -24.94 -5.38 -9.55
N PRO A 329 -26.20 -5.82 -9.35
CA PRO A 329 -26.78 -6.90 -10.15
C PRO A 329 -26.81 -6.63 -11.66
N ASN A 330 -26.74 -5.36 -12.09
CA ASN A 330 -26.72 -4.99 -13.50
C ASN A 330 -25.31 -4.98 -14.11
N GLY A 331 -24.25 -5.21 -13.32
CA GLY A 331 -22.86 -5.27 -13.77
C GLY A 331 -22.20 -3.92 -14.12
N TYR A 332 -22.91 -2.79 -14.01
CA TYR A 332 -22.40 -1.47 -14.40
C TYR A 332 -21.93 -0.60 -13.23
N MET A 333 -22.44 -0.84 -12.02
CA MET A 333 -21.99 -0.11 -10.83
C MET A 333 -21.03 -0.95 -10.00
N PHE A 334 -19.90 -0.33 -9.68
CA PHE A 334 -18.83 -0.89 -8.85
C PHE A 334 -18.93 -0.30 -7.44
N TYR A 335 -18.90 -1.15 -6.41
CA TYR A 335 -18.97 -0.70 -5.02
C TYR A 335 -17.59 -0.49 -4.39
N ASN A 336 -16.51 -0.83 -5.09
CA ASN A 336 -15.15 -0.56 -4.66
C ASN A 336 -14.22 -0.29 -5.86
N SER A 337 -13.18 0.51 -5.65
CA SER A 337 -12.26 0.92 -6.71
C SER A 337 -11.34 -0.20 -7.21
N GLN A 338 -11.10 -1.22 -6.38
CA GLN A 338 -10.27 -2.36 -6.74
C GLN A 338 -10.96 -3.22 -7.81
N ASP A 339 -12.26 -3.50 -7.64
CA ASP A 339 -13.09 -4.18 -8.63
C ASP A 339 -13.15 -3.42 -9.94
N TYR A 340 -13.37 -2.10 -9.86
CA TYR A 340 -13.37 -1.23 -11.03
C TYR A 340 -12.05 -1.34 -11.81
N LEU A 341 -10.91 -1.16 -11.13
CA LEU A 341 -9.59 -1.22 -11.77
C LEU A 341 -9.32 -2.61 -12.33
N HIS A 342 -9.70 -3.65 -11.60
CA HIS A 342 -9.56 -5.03 -12.03
C HIS A 342 -10.39 -5.30 -13.30
N LYS A 343 -11.68 -4.93 -13.35
CA LYS A 343 -12.52 -5.15 -14.54
C LYS A 343 -12.10 -4.30 -15.74
N MET A 344 -11.67 -3.06 -15.50
CA MET A 344 -11.23 -2.16 -16.57
C MET A 344 -9.85 -2.51 -17.13
N ALA A 345 -8.98 -3.09 -16.31
CA ALA A 345 -7.73 -3.69 -16.79
C ALA A 345 -7.98 -5.13 -17.29
N GLY A 346 -9.01 -5.81 -16.82
CA GLY A 346 -9.17 -7.25 -16.98
C GLY A 346 -9.64 -7.68 -18.37
N PRO A 347 -9.63 -9.01 -18.64
CA PRO A 347 -10.24 -9.56 -19.85
C PRO A 347 -11.75 -9.34 -19.92
N ASP A 348 -12.39 -9.07 -18.78
CA ASP A 348 -13.84 -8.94 -18.65
C ASP A 348 -14.35 -7.55 -19.08
N TYR A 349 -13.48 -6.69 -19.62
CA TYR A 349 -13.88 -5.38 -20.09
C TYR A 349 -14.84 -5.49 -21.28
N VAL A 350 -16.08 -5.04 -21.08
CA VAL A 350 -17.13 -5.04 -22.10
C VAL A 350 -17.08 -3.73 -22.89
N GLY A 351 -16.10 -3.61 -23.78
CA GLY A 351 -15.95 -2.48 -24.71
C GLY A 351 -15.00 -2.85 -25.85
N ARG A 352 -14.91 -2.01 -26.90
CA ARG A 352 -13.99 -2.30 -28.03
C ARG A 352 -12.53 -2.22 -27.60
N ASP A 353 -12.13 -1.09 -27.03
CA ASP A 353 -10.76 -0.84 -26.59
C ASP A 353 -10.73 -0.62 -25.07
N PRO A 354 -9.91 -1.37 -24.31
CA PRO A 354 -9.76 -1.15 -22.87
C PRO A 354 -9.07 0.20 -22.61
N PRO A 355 -9.37 0.86 -21.47
CA PRO A 355 -8.63 2.03 -21.04
C PRO A 355 -7.13 1.74 -20.95
N SER A 356 -6.30 2.68 -21.40
CA SER A 356 -4.84 2.49 -21.32
C SER A 356 -4.36 2.34 -19.86
N PRO A 357 -3.25 1.61 -19.60
CA PRO A 357 -2.68 1.47 -18.27
C PRO A 357 -2.36 2.82 -17.60
N ARG A 358 -1.97 3.84 -18.38
CA ARG A 358 -1.76 5.20 -17.88
C ARG A 358 -3.04 5.82 -17.35
N LEU A 359 -4.15 5.71 -18.08
CA LEU A 359 -5.44 6.25 -17.64
C LEU A 359 -5.92 5.55 -16.37
N LEU A 360 -5.83 4.22 -16.33
CA LEU A 360 -6.20 3.44 -15.15
C LEU A 360 -5.31 3.78 -13.94
N SER A 361 -4.03 4.05 -14.14
CA SER A 361 -3.12 4.52 -13.09
C SER A 361 -3.56 5.88 -12.52
N LEU A 362 -3.96 6.83 -13.37
CA LEU A 362 -4.50 8.12 -12.92
C LEU A 362 -5.83 7.97 -12.17
N MET A 363 -6.71 7.08 -12.65
CA MET A 363 -7.96 6.77 -11.94
C MET A 363 -7.70 6.13 -10.59
N ALA A 364 -6.75 5.19 -10.50
CA ALA A 364 -6.37 4.53 -9.26
C ALA A 364 -5.90 5.52 -8.19
N ARG A 365 -5.09 6.51 -8.58
CA ARG A 365 -4.66 7.62 -7.72
C ARG A 365 -5.83 8.48 -7.26
N THR A 366 -6.72 8.84 -8.18
CA THR A 366 -7.93 9.59 -7.85
C THR A 366 -8.78 8.86 -6.80
N PHE A 367 -9.01 7.55 -6.99
CA PHE A 367 -9.72 6.73 -6.00
C PHE A 367 -8.98 6.63 -4.66
N SER A 368 -7.65 6.58 -4.70
CA SER A 368 -6.82 6.61 -3.50
C SER A 368 -7.05 7.89 -2.69
N HIS A 369 -7.04 9.05 -3.35
CA HIS A 369 -7.31 10.34 -2.68
C HIS A 369 -8.73 10.45 -2.15
N TRP A 370 -9.71 9.85 -2.82
CA TRP A 370 -11.10 9.85 -2.34
C TRP A 370 -11.27 9.04 -1.08
N ARG A 371 -10.70 7.82 -1.07
CA ARG A 371 -10.75 6.93 0.08
C ARG A 371 -10.17 7.63 1.30
N ASP A 372 -9.05 8.32 1.13
CA ASP A 372 -8.21 8.94 2.16
C ASP A 372 -8.84 9.98 3.08
N SER A 373 -9.96 10.54 2.67
CA SER A 373 -10.74 11.48 3.47
C SER A 373 -11.20 10.91 4.82
N TRP A 374 -11.29 9.58 4.95
CA TRP A 374 -11.64 8.89 6.20
C TRP A 374 -10.56 8.88 7.28
N MET A 375 -9.28 9.07 6.96
CA MET A 375 -8.19 9.03 7.95
C MET A 375 -7.76 10.42 8.40
N ARG A 376 -7.79 11.39 7.49
CA ARG A 376 -7.52 12.80 7.81
C ARG A 376 -8.62 13.63 7.17
N ARG A 377 -9.53 14.13 8.00
CA ARG A 377 -10.60 15.00 7.52
C ARG A 377 -9.98 16.29 7.01
N GLN A 378 -10.03 16.49 5.71
CA GLN A 378 -9.59 17.73 5.07
C GLN A 378 -10.85 18.49 4.63
N ALA A 379 -11.31 19.39 5.50
CA ALA A 379 -12.40 20.28 5.16
C ALA A 379 -11.86 21.37 4.22
N PHE A 380 -12.59 21.62 3.13
CA PHE A 380 -12.29 22.79 2.31
C PHE A 380 -12.50 24.06 3.16
N PRO A 381 -11.54 24.99 3.19
CA PRO A 381 -11.66 26.16 4.04
C PRO A 381 -12.76 27.09 3.52
N ARG A 382 -13.31 27.92 4.41
CA ARG A 382 -14.21 28.98 3.96
C ARG A 382 -13.46 29.99 3.12
N LEU A 383 -13.98 30.30 1.92
CA LEU A 383 -13.39 31.33 1.09
C LEU A 383 -13.76 32.73 1.61
N PRO A 384 -12.82 33.67 1.62
CA PRO A 384 -13.09 35.04 2.08
C PRO A 384 -14.02 35.76 1.09
N HIS A 385 -14.80 36.72 1.59
CA HIS A 385 -15.73 37.50 0.76
C HIS A 385 -14.98 38.30 -0.32
N LEU A 386 -15.61 38.51 -1.48
CA LEU A 386 -15.04 39.24 -2.61
C LEU A 386 -14.44 40.60 -2.20
N GLU A 387 -15.10 41.32 -1.30
CA GLU A 387 -14.66 42.63 -0.82
C GLU A 387 -13.28 42.60 -0.16
N THR A 388 -12.91 41.49 0.47
CA THR A 388 -11.63 41.33 1.17
C THR A 388 -10.47 41.02 0.23
N LEU A 389 -10.78 40.53 -0.98
CA LEU A 389 -9.79 40.16 -2.00
C LEU A 389 -9.40 41.33 -2.90
N ILE A 390 -10.15 42.43 -2.86
CA ILE A 390 -9.89 43.62 -3.66
C ILE A 390 -9.16 44.64 -2.78
N HIS A 391 -7.86 44.83 -3.02
CA HIS A 391 -7.00 45.66 -2.19
C HIS A 391 -7.20 47.17 -2.41
N HIS A 392 -7.54 47.59 -3.63
CA HIS A 392 -7.78 49.00 -3.95
C HIS A 392 -9.18 49.43 -3.55
N ALA A 393 -9.28 50.43 -2.65
CA ALA A 393 -10.55 50.87 -2.08
C ALA A 393 -11.55 51.37 -3.12
N ALA A 394 -11.10 52.17 -4.10
CA ALA A 394 -11.96 52.69 -5.16
C ALA A 394 -12.52 51.58 -6.07
N GLU A 395 -11.71 50.58 -6.39
CA GLU A 395 -12.13 49.41 -7.16
C GLU A 395 -13.12 48.55 -6.37
N ARG A 396 -12.85 48.33 -5.09
CA ARG A 396 -13.72 47.57 -4.18
C ARG A 396 -15.11 48.21 -4.13
N ASP A 397 -15.18 49.52 -3.91
CA ASP A 397 -16.44 50.25 -3.84
C ASP A 397 -17.23 50.19 -5.15
N SER A 398 -16.54 50.33 -6.28
CA SER A 398 -17.14 50.20 -7.62
C SER A 398 -17.73 48.80 -7.83
N ILE A 399 -16.95 47.75 -7.57
CA ILE A 399 -17.37 46.36 -7.74
C ILE A 399 -18.52 46.02 -6.78
N MET A 400 -18.48 46.45 -5.52
CA MET A 400 -19.52 46.12 -4.54
C MET A 400 -20.86 46.80 -4.81
N ARG A 401 -20.87 47.94 -5.52
CA ARG A 401 -22.09 48.61 -6.01
C ARG A 401 -22.59 48.06 -7.35
N ALA A 402 -21.79 47.26 -8.05
CA ALA A 402 -22.17 46.71 -9.34
C ALA A 402 -23.35 45.72 -9.24
N PRO A 403 -24.12 45.54 -10.34
CA PRO A 403 -25.12 44.49 -10.46
C PRO A 403 -24.60 43.11 -10.03
N VAL A 404 -25.49 42.30 -9.44
CA VAL A 404 -25.17 40.95 -8.94
C VAL A 404 -24.41 40.07 -9.95
N PRO A 405 -24.77 40.04 -11.26
CA PRO A 405 -24.04 39.24 -12.23
C PRO A 405 -22.55 39.60 -12.33
N ILE A 406 -22.21 40.89 -12.25
CA ILE A 406 -20.81 41.36 -12.31
C ILE A 406 -20.05 40.92 -11.07
N ARG A 407 -20.66 41.03 -9.89
CA ARG A 407 -20.06 40.56 -8.63
C ARG A 407 -19.86 39.04 -8.62
N LYS A 408 -20.81 38.27 -9.16
CA LYS A 408 -20.66 36.82 -9.36
C LYS A 408 -19.52 36.50 -10.32
N GLY A 409 -19.42 37.21 -11.45
CA GLY A 409 -18.31 37.05 -12.40
C GLY A 409 -16.94 37.31 -11.77
N LYS A 410 -16.82 38.40 -11.00
CA LYS A 410 -15.59 38.73 -10.25
C LYS A 410 -15.28 37.70 -9.17
N ALA A 411 -16.27 37.22 -8.42
CA ALA A 411 -16.10 36.14 -7.46
C ALA A 411 -15.57 34.85 -8.10
N ASN A 412 -16.12 34.44 -9.25
CA ASN A 412 -15.62 33.30 -10.01
C ASN A 412 -14.18 33.51 -10.46
N LEU A 413 -13.85 34.71 -10.97
CA LEU A 413 -12.49 35.06 -11.36
C LEU A 413 -11.51 34.93 -10.19
N PHE A 414 -11.78 35.55 -9.05
CA PHE A 414 -10.91 35.46 -7.87
C PHE A 414 -10.80 34.03 -7.32
N THR A 415 -11.88 33.26 -7.38
CA THR A 415 -11.87 31.84 -7.01
C THR A 415 -10.90 31.08 -7.91
N LEU A 416 -11.10 31.16 -9.23
CA LEU A 416 -10.37 30.33 -10.19
C LEU A 416 -8.96 30.82 -10.53
N ALA A 417 -8.70 32.13 -10.53
CA ALA A 417 -7.44 32.72 -10.97
C ALA A 417 -6.51 33.11 -9.80
N SER A 418 -7.03 33.15 -8.56
CA SER A 418 -6.25 33.55 -7.39
C SER A 418 -6.26 32.46 -6.32
N LEU A 419 -7.41 32.22 -5.68
CA LEU A 419 -7.44 31.39 -4.47
C LEU A 419 -7.14 29.91 -4.73
N LEU A 420 -7.57 29.37 -5.88
CA LEU A 420 -7.50 27.94 -6.15
C LEU A 420 -6.39 27.53 -7.14
N SER A 421 -5.72 28.48 -7.80
CA SER A 421 -4.75 28.19 -8.86
C SER A 421 -3.43 28.95 -8.74
N HIS A 422 -3.33 29.99 -7.90
CA HIS A 422 -2.11 30.76 -7.79
C HIS A 422 -1.05 30.00 -6.95
N PRO A 423 0.19 29.80 -7.43
CA PRO A 423 1.20 28.98 -6.75
C PRO A 423 1.57 29.42 -5.34
N SER A 424 1.49 30.72 -5.05
CA SER A 424 1.77 31.28 -3.72
C SER A 424 0.57 31.23 -2.76
N ASN A 425 -0.63 30.85 -3.23
CA ASN A 425 -1.81 30.86 -2.39
C ASN A 425 -1.83 29.65 -1.44
N GLU A 426 -2.00 29.91 -0.16
CA GLU A 426 -2.03 28.88 0.87
C GLU A 426 -3.21 27.91 0.70
N ILE A 427 -4.40 28.41 0.31
CA ILE A 427 -5.59 27.56 0.11
C ILE A 427 -5.31 26.56 -1.01
N ALA A 428 -4.77 27.02 -2.15
CA ALA A 428 -4.41 26.15 -3.26
C ALA A 428 -3.34 25.12 -2.88
N ARG A 429 -2.31 25.53 -2.13
CA ARG A 429 -1.21 24.65 -1.67
C ARG A 429 -1.69 23.60 -0.67
N VAL A 430 -2.39 24.02 0.38
CA VAL A 430 -2.84 23.15 1.47
C VAL A 430 -3.91 22.17 0.99
N ASN A 431 -4.71 22.53 -0.02
CA ASN A 431 -5.72 21.65 -0.62
C ASN A 431 -5.22 20.85 -1.82
N GLY A 432 -3.91 20.89 -2.13
CA GLY A 432 -3.32 20.08 -3.19
C GLY A 432 -3.80 20.43 -4.61
N LEU A 433 -4.26 21.65 -4.84
CA LEU A 433 -4.80 22.10 -6.14
C LEU A 433 -3.72 22.46 -7.17
N LEU A 434 -2.46 22.49 -6.73
CA LEU A 434 -1.29 22.92 -7.52
C LEU A 434 -0.33 21.78 -7.85
N ARG A 435 -0.68 20.53 -7.50
CA ARG A 435 0.15 19.36 -7.80
C ARG A 435 0.12 19.07 -9.29
N ILE A 436 1.24 18.60 -9.85
CA ILE A 436 1.29 18.10 -11.22
C ILE A 436 2.19 16.86 -11.23
N ASP A 437 1.65 15.73 -11.63
CA ASP A 437 2.40 14.51 -11.88
C ASP A 437 2.69 14.33 -13.38
N ALA A 438 3.82 13.69 -13.72
CA ALA A 438 4.21 13.46 -15.10
C ALA A 438 3.13 12.71 -15.92
N LYS A 439 2.36 11.82 -15.29
CA LYS A 439 1.26 11.12 -15.94
C LYS A 439 0.05 12.02 -16.20
N GLU A 440 -0.10 13.14 -15.50
CA GLU A 440 -1.22 14.08 -15.63
C GLU A 440 -1.04 15.06 -16.80
N LEU A 441 0.18 15.26 -17.29
CA LEU A 441 0.53 16.29 -18.29
C LEU A 441 -0.23 16.25 -19.63
N LEU A 442 -0.96 15.17 -19.94
CA LEU A 442 -1.78 15.07 -21.16
C LEU A 442 -3.29 15.14 -20.92
N VAL A 443 -3.77 14.84 -19.72
CA VAL A 443 -5.22 14.74 -19.40
C VAL A 443 -5.67 15.90 -18.49
N GLY A 444 -4.72 16.56 -17.82
CA GLY A 444 -5.01 17.53 -16.77
C GLY A 444 -5.40 16.85 -15.45
N LEU A 445 -5.48 17.66 -14.39
CA LEU A 445 -5.86 17.20 -13.05
C LEU A 445 -7.36 16.88 -13.03
N ILE A 446 -7.73 15.65 -12.65
CA ILE A 446 -9.10 15.35 -12.24
C ILE A 446 -9.24 15.80 -10.78
N PRO A 447 -10.05 16.82 -10.47
CA PRO A 447 -10.19 17.28 -9.09
C PRO A 447 -10.79 16.18 -8.21
N ASP A 448 -10.35 16.12 -6.96
CA ASP A 448 -10.91 15.18 -5.98
C ASP A 448 -12.33 15.60 -5.58
N PHE A 449 -13.33 15.18 -6.36
CA PHE A 449 -14.74 15.42 -6.06
C PHE A 449 -15.27 14.40 -5.04
N THR A 450 -14.96 14.60 -3.76
CA THR A 450 -15.49 13.75 -2.68
C THR A 450 -16.73 14.36 -2.03
N LEU A 451 -17.68 13.51 -1.67
CA LEU A 451 -18.81 13.89 -0.79
C LEU A 451 -18.24 14.39 0.54
N GLY A 452 -18.65 15.60 0.96
CA GLY A 452 -18.26 16.19 2.25
C GLY A 452 -17.06 17.13 2.23
N ARG A 453 -16.32 17.26 1.12
CA ARG A 453 -15.35 18.36 0.97
C ARG A 453 -16.04 19.72 0.75
N GLY A 454 -17.23 19.72 0.14
CA GLY A 454 -17.97 20.93 -0.22
C GLY A 454 -17.29 21.71 -1.35
N LYS A 455 -18.04 22.56 -2.06
CA LYS A 455 -17.46 23.54 -2.98
C LYS A 455 -17.81 24.91 -2.45
N GLU A 456 -16.80 25.72 -2.17
CA GLU A 456 -17.01 27.13 -1.90
C GLU A 456 -16.52 27.95 -3.09
N VAL A 457 -17.33 28.95 -3.45
CA VAL A 457 -16.95 30.03 -4.35
C VAL A 457 -16.86 31.27 -3.49
N VAL A 458 -15.93 32.18 -3.81
CA VAL A 458 -15.81 33.48 -3.14
C VAL A 458 -17.20 34.11 -3.00
N PRO A 459 -17.67 34.38 -1.77
CA PRO A 459 -18.96 35.02 -1.59
C PRO A 459 -18.98 36.43 -2.22
N TYR A 460 -19.92 36.68 -3.12
CA TYR A 460 -20.04 37.95 -3.87
C TYR A 460 -20.88 39.02 -3.14
N LEU A 461 -21.48 38.64 -2.01
CA LEU A 461 -22.17 39.53 -1.08
C LEU A 461 -21.18 39.99 0.00
N ASN A 462 -21.38 41.17 0.57
CA ASN A 462 -20.62 41.57 1.76
C ASN A 462 -21.09 40.79 2.99
N LYS A 463 -20.23 40.72 4.01
CA LYS A 463 -20.47 39.92 5.22
C LYS A 463 -21.80 40.28 5.92
N THR A 464 -22.15 41.56 5.95
CA THR A 464 -23.36 42.08 6.60
C THR A 464 -24.64 41.63 5.91
N VAL A 465 -24.69 41.67 4.57
CA VAL A 465 -25.86 41.21 3.79
C VAL A 465 -26.00 39.70 3.90
N ASP A 466 -24.89 38.97 3.84
CA ASP A 466 -24.87 37.52 3.95
C ASP A 466 -25.36 37.03 5.32
N GLN A 467 -24.93 37.70 6.41
CA GLN A 467 -25.42 37.43 7.77
C GLN A 467 -26.93 37.69 7.91
N ARG A 468 -27.45 38.79 7.34
CA ARG A 468 -28.90 39.10 7.37
C ARG A 468 -29.74 38.07 6.61
N LEU A 469 -29.25 37.61 5.45
CA LEU A 469 -29.94 36.59 4.66
C LEU A 469 -29.90 35.22 5.36
N SER A 470 -28.76 34.87 5.96
CA SER A 470 -28.61 33.64 6.74
C SER A 470 -29.56 33.61 7.94
N GLN A 471 -29.69 34.72 8.67
CA GLN A 471 -30.64 34.84 9.79
C GLN A 471 -32.10 34.73 9.34
N ARG A 472 -32.45 35.27 8.16
CA ARG A 472 -33.79 35.12 7.57
C ARG A 472 -34.10 33.69 7.14
N MET A 473 -33.11 32.93 6.65
CA MET A 473 -33.31 31.53 6.26
C MET A 473 -33.47 30.59 7.47
N VAL A 474 -32.85 30.88 8.62
CA VAL A 474 -33.03 30.07 9.84
C VAL A 474 -34.39 30.31 10.51
N GLY A 475 -35.03 31.46 10.27
CA GLY A 475 -36.36 31.80 10.79
C GLY A 475 -37.54 31.17 10.03
N HIS A 476 -37.30 30.47 8.91
CA HIS A 476 -38.31 29.73 8.17
C HIS A 476 -37.90 28.27 8.06
N GLY A 477 -38.63 27.40 8.77
CA GLY A 477 -38.33 25.98 8.83
C GLY A 477 -38.33 25.28 7.47
N THR A 478 -37.44 24.29 7.38
CA THR A 478 -37.37 23.14 6.46
C THR A 478 -36.48 23.22 5.21
N CYS A 479 -35.76 22.10 5.05
CA CYS A 479 -34.96 21.57 3.94
C CYS A 479 -33.61 22.24 3.62
N GLY A 480 -32.56 21.69 4.22
CA GLY A 480 -31.19 21.88 3.78
C GLY A 480 -30.95 21.24 2.41
N ALA A 481 -30.81 22.09 1.39
CA ALA A 481 -30.05 21.75 0.19
C ALA A 481 -28.77 22.60 0.22
N ARG A 482 -27.69 22.01 0.71
CA ARG A 482 -26.33 22.52 0.46
C ARG A 482 -25.90 21.97 -0.90
N LEU A 483 -25.66 22.88 -1.86
CA LEU A 483 -24.97 22.58 -3.11
C LEU A 483 -23.50 22.24 -2.86
#